data_AF-A0A7K0SLG9-F1
#
_entry.id   AF-A0A7K0SLG9-F1
#
_cell.length_a   1.000
_cell.length_b   1.000
_cell.length_c   1.000
_cell.angle_alpha   90.00
_cell.angle_beta   90.00
_cell.angle_gamma   90.00
#
_symmetry.space_group_name_H-M   'P 1'
#
loop_
_entity.id
_entity.type
_entity.pdbx_description
1 polymer ?
#
loop_
_entity_poly.entity_id
_entity_poly.type
_entity_poly.pdbx_seq_one_letter_code
_entity_poly.pdbx_strand_id
1 'polypeptide(L)'
;SAADAARVLFPAGSMTGAPKRSAVQILERLESAERGMYAGAFGYAGAGNLTLAMTIRSIVIDGSGAHIGVGGGITSGSVVDQEIAEVGVKAAAILGVLGASPNPYLYTE
;
A
#
# COMPACT_ATOMS: atom_id res chain seq x y z
N SER A 1 -17.78 -2.73 -19.14
CA SER A 1 -17.16 -1.41 -19.37
C SER A 1 -15.79 -1.33 -18.70
N ALA A 2 -14.97 -0.31 -18.97
CA ALA A 2 -13.72 -0.11 -18.24
C ALA A 2 -13.94 0.06 -16.72
N ALA A 3 -15.07 0.65 -16.32
CA ALA A 3 -15.48 0.76 -14.93
C ALA A 3 -15.82 -0.61 -14.30
N ASP A 4 -16.52 -1.50 -15.02
CA ASP A 4 -16.81 -2.85 -14.54
C ASP A 4 -15.53 -3.67 -14.36
N ALA A 5 -14.58 -3.54 -15.30
CA ALA A 5 -13.28 -4.19 -15.20
C ALA A 5 -12.53 -3.72 -13.94
N ALA A 6 -12.48 -2.42 -13.66
CA ALA A 6 -11.88 -1.91 -12.43
C ALA A 6 -12.58 -2.42 -11.17
N ARG A 7 -13.92 -2.45 -11.15
CA ARG A 7 -14.69 -2.98 -10.01
C ARG A 7 -14.36 -4.44 -9.69
N VAL A 8 -14.15 -5.28 -10.71
CA VAL A 8 -13.83 -6.71 -10.54
C VAL A 8 -12.35 -6.93 -10.21
N LEU A 9 -11.46 -6.14 -10.80
CA LEU A 9 -10.01 -6.30 -10.64
C LEU A 9 -9.47 -5.64 -9.36
N PHE A 10 -10.16 -4.63 -8.81
CA PHE A 10 -9.75 -3.94 -7.59
C PHE A 10 -10.15 -4.75 -6.33
N PRO A 11 -9.33 -4.70 -5.25
CA PRO A 11 -7.97 -4.14 -5.16
C PRO A 11 -6.95 -4.98 -5.93
N ALA A 12 -5.81 -4.38 -6.27
CA ALA A 12 -4.76 -5.07 -7.01
C ALA A 12 -4.15 -6.23 -6.19
N GLY A 13 -3.84 -7.34 -6.87
CA GLY A 13 -3.24 -8.52 -6.25
C GLY A 13 -1.89 -8.21 -5.58
N SER A 14 -1.07 -7.35 -6.19
CA SER A 14 0.22 -6.92 -5.66
C SER A 14 0.13 -6.16 -4.33
N MET A 15 -1.05 -5.61 -4.01
CA MET A 15 -1.29 -4.88 -2.75
C MET A 15 -2.09 -5.69 -1.74
N THR A 16 -2.44 -6.94 -2.06
CA THR A 16 -3.25 -7.81 -1.22
C THR A 16 -2.58 -9.16 -1.04
N GLY A 17 -2.74 -10.05 -2.02
CA GLY A 17 -2.14 -11.38 -2.03
C GLY A 17 -2.98 -12.37 -2.83
N ALA A 18 -2.67 -13.66 -2.67
CA ALA A 18 -3.36 -14.75 -3.34
C ALA A 18 -3.66 -15.90 -2.36
N PRO A 19 -4.89 -16.42 -2.31
CA PRO A 19 -6.11 -15.94 -3.00
C PRO A 19 -6.61 -14.58 -2.45
N LYS A 20 -6.99 -13.64 -3.35
CA LYS A 20 -7.28 -12.23 -3.01
C LYS A 20 -8.24 -12.05 -1.83
N ARG A 21 -9.39 -12.75 -1.85
CA ARG A 21 -10.40 -12.61 -0.79
C ARG A 21 -9.87 -13.00 0.58
N SER A 22 -9.14 -14.12 0.67
CA SER A 22 -8.55 -14.58 1.93
C SER A 22 -7.47 -13.61 2.41
N ALA A 23 -6.61 -13.15 1.49
CA ALA A 23 -5.57 -12.18 1.80
C ALA A 23 -6.15 -10.87 2.35
N VAL A 24 -7.18 -10.29 1.72
CA VAL A 24 -7.85 -9.08 2.24
C VAL A 24 -8.43 -9.31 3.63
N GLN A 25 -9.09 -10.44 3.89
CA GLN A 25 -9.64 -10.74 5.21
C GLN A 25 -8.56 -10.93 6.29
N ILE A 26 -7.39 -11.45 5.93
CA ILE A 26 -6.25 -11.55 6.84
C ILE A 26 -5.72 -10.15 7.15
N LEU A 27 -5.54 -9.31 6.13
CA LEU A 27 -5.09 -7.92 6.29
C LEU A 27 -6.04 -7.12 7.17
N GLU A 28 -7.36 -7.23 6.96
CA GLU A 28 -8.39 -6.59 7.79
C GLU A 28 -8.31 -6.99 9.27
N ARG A 29 -7.82 -8.20 9.60
CA ARG A 29 -7.64 -8.64 11.00
C ARG A 29 -6.31 -8.21 11.61
N LEU A 30 -5.28 -8.03 10.79
CA LEU A 30 -3.93 -7.73 11.25
C LEU A 30 -3.64 -6.23 11.30
N GLU A 31 -4.27 -5.44 10.44
CA GLU A 31 -4.07 -4.00 10.37
C GLU A 31 -4.93 -3.28 11.41
N SER A 32 -4.33 -2.33 12.14
CA SER A 32 -5.00 -1.58 13.21
C SER A 32 -5.88 -0.44 12.70
N ALA A 33 -5.84 -0.14 11.40
CA ALA A 33 -6.62 0.92 10.77
C ALA A 33 -6.87 0.62 9.29
N GLU A 34 -7.86 1.31 8.72
CA GLU A 34 -8.09 1.27 7.27
C GLU A 34 -6.92 1.92 6.51
N ARG A 35 -6.59 1.37 5.34
CA ARG A 35 -5.48 1.87 4.50
C ARG A 35 -5.76 3.24 3.84
N GLY A 36 -7.02 3.66 3.80
CA GLY A 36 -7.43 4.88 3.10
C GLY A 36 -6.97 4.90 1.64
N MET A 37 -6.22 5.93 1.27
CA MET A 37 -5.68 6.05 -0.09
C MET A 37 -4.54 5.08 -0.39
N TYR A 38 -3.79 4.61 0.61
CA TYR A 38 -2.70 3.64 0.39
C TYR A 38 -3.26 2.32 -0.14
N ALA A 39 -2.56 1.71 -1.12
CA ALA A 39 -3.04 0.54 -1.84
C ALA A 39 -4.36 0.74 -2.62
N GLY A 40 -4.81 2.00 -2.74
CA GLY A 40 -5.90 2.43 -3.61
C GLY A 40 -5.49 2.55 -5.07
N ALA A 41 -6.29 3.26 -5.87
CA ALA A 41 -5.99 3.56 -7.26
C ALA A 41 -6.23 5.04 -7.56
N PHE A 42 -5.36 5.65 -8.36
CA PHE A 42 -5.45 7.04 -8.80
C PHE A 42 -5.22 7.14 -10.31
N GLY A 43 -5.98 7.99 -11.01
CA GLY A 43 -5.80 8.20 -12.44
C GLY A 43 -6.97 8.88 -13.13
N TYR A 44 -7.15 8.60 -14.43
CA TYR A 44 -8.06 9.28 -15.33
C TYR A 44 -9.11 8.34 -15.93
N ALA A 45 -10.33 8.84 -16.09
CA ALA A 45 -11.42 8.19 -16.81
C ALA A 45 -11.98 9.13 -17.89
N GLY A 46 -12.21 8.61 -19.09
CA GLY A 46 -12.88 9.37 -20.15
C GLY A 46 -12.90 8.65 -21.49
N ALA A 47 -13.84 9.02 -22.37
CA ALA A 47 -14.08 8.39 -23.67
C ALA A 47 -14.18 6.84 -23.61
N GLY A 48 -14.76 6.31 -22.52
CA GLY A 48 -14.90 4.85 -22.30
C GLY A 48 -13.64 4.15 -21.78
N ASN A 49 -12.52 4.86 -21.62
CA ASN A 49 -11.26 4.34 -21.11
C ASN A 49 -11.03 4.71 -19.65
N LEU A 50 -10.15 3.94 -19.01
CA LEU A 50 -9.72 4.13 -17.63
C LEU A 50 -8.24 3.80 -17.51
N THR A 51 -7.44 4.75 -17.02
CA THR A 51 -6.01 4.58 -16.74
C THR A 51 -5.79 4.83 -15.26
N LEU A 52 -5.34 3.80 -14.54
CA LEU A 52 -5.14 3.86 -13.09
C LEU A 52 -3.71 3.41 -12.75
N ALA A 53 -3.13 4.07 -11.76
CA ALA A 53 -1.95 3.64 -11.05
C ALA A 53 -2.34 3.24 -9.62
N MET A 54 -1.59 2.32 -9.02
CA MET A 54 -1.75 2.03 -7.60
C MET A 54 -1.22 3.19 -6.77
N THR A 55 -1.95 3.58 -5.73
CA THR A 55 -1.53 4.62 -4.80
C THR A 55 -0.53 4.04 -3.80
N ILE A 56 0.73 3.99 -4.26
CA ILE A 56 1.91 3.62 -3.49
C ILE A 56 2.95 4.70 -3.69
N ARG A 57 4.00 4.71 -2.87
CA ARG A 57 5.07 5.73 -2.96
C ARG A 57 4.51 7.17 -2.93
N SER A 58 3.46 7.37 -2.14
CA SER A 58 2.65 8.58 -2.12
C SER A 58 2.57 9.13 -0.69
N ILE A 59 2.40 10.44 -0.57
CA ILE A 59 2.14 11.15 0.69
C ILE A 59 0.69 11.62 0.63
N VAL A 60 -0.11 11.26 1.63
CA VAL A 60 -1.49 11.74 1.78
C VAL A 60 -1.45 12.84 2.85
N ILE A 61 -1.84 14.05 2.47
CA ILE A 61 -1.84 15.20 3.38
C ILE A 61 -3.27 15.63 3.61
N ASP A 62 -3.68 15.71 4.87
CA ASP A 62 -4.98 16.20 5.30
C ASP A 62 -4.88 17.02 6.60
N GLY A 63 -6.02 17.35 7.22
CA GLY A 63 -6.07 18.15 8.45
C GLY A 63 -5.42 17.50 9.68
N SER A 64 -5.13 16.20 9.64
CA SER A 64 -4.43 15.45 10.69
C SER A 64 -2.92 15.34 10.48
N GLY A 65 -2.42 15.72 9.29
CA GLY A 65 -0.99 15.72 8.97
C GLY A 65 -0.67 15.00 7.66
N ALA A 66 0.56 14.48 7.58
CA ALA A 66 1.05 13.71 6.43
C ALA A 66 1.15 12.23 6.77
N HIS A 67 0.52 11.39 5.95
CA HIS A 67 0.46 9.93 6.11
C HIS A 67 1.16 9.23 4.94
N ILE A 68 1.93 8.19 5.26
CA ILE A 68 2.64 7.38 4.28
C ILE A 68 2.34 5.92 4.58
N GLY A 69 1.68 5.24 3.64
CA GLY A 69 1.51 3.79 3.69
C GLY A 69 2.65 3.07 2.98
N VAL A 70 3.21 2.05 3.64
CA VAL A 70 4.29 1.22 3.11
C VAL A 70 4.07 -0.23 3.54
N GLY A 71 4.47 -1.19 2.71
CA GLY A 71 4.34 -2.61 3.00
C GLY A 71 5.18 -3.48 2.07
N GLY A 72 5.08 -4.79 2.26
CA GLY A 72 5.79 -5.83 1.52
C GLY A 72 4.87 -7.02 1.23
N GLY A 73 5.31 -7.88 0.31
CA GLY A 73 4.60 -9.12 0.00
C GLY A 73 5.20 -10.25 0.82
N ILE A 74 4.39 -10.89 1.66
CA ILE A 74 4.85 -12.01 2.50
C ILE A 74 4.62 -13.33 1.78
N THR A 75 5.65 -14.16 1.73
CA THR A 75 5.62 -15.52 1.17
C THR A 75 6.10 -16.54 2.21
N SER A 76 6.01 -17.83 1.89
CA SER A 76 6.56 -18.88 2.76
C SER A 76 8.08 -18.83 2.91
N GLY A 77 8.79 -18.13 2.02
CA GLY A 77 10.25 -17.95 2.09
C GLY A 77 10.68 -16.62 2.69
N SER A 78 9.72 -15.78 3.14
CA SER A 78 10.03 -14.47 3.71
C SER A 78 10.76 -14.60 5.04
N VAL A 79 11.76 -13.74 5.23
CA VAL A 79 12.53 -13.62 6.48
C VAL A 79 12.18 -12.28 7.11
N VAL A 80 11.71 -12.30 8.36
CA VAL A 80 11.16 -11.11 9.07
C VAL A 80 12.07 -9.88 8.95
N ASP A 81 13.36 -10.03 9.27
CA ASP A 81 14.31 -8.92 9.23
C ASP A 81 14.50 -8.34 7.83
N GLN A 82 14.42 -9.18 6.79
CA GLN A 82 14.55 -8.74 5.39
C GLN A 82 13.31 -7.97 4.93
N GLU A 83 12.11 -8.44 5.31
CA GLU A 83 10.86 -7.77 4.97
C GLU A 83 10.75 -6.40 5.67
N ILE A 84 11.16 -6.33 6.93
CA ILE A 84 11.25 -5.06 7.68
C ILE A 84 12.24 -4.10 7.01
N ALA A 85 13.43 -4.59 6.65
CA ALA A 85 14.42 -3.79 5.94
C ALA A 85 13.89 -3.27 4.59
N GLU A 86 13.17 -4.11 3.84
CA GLU A 86 12.55 -3.72 2.57
C GLU A 86 11.49 -2.62 2.76
N VAL A 87 10.63 -2.73 3.78
CA VAL A 87 9.67 -1.67 4.13
C VAL A 87 10.40 -0.37 4.48
N GLY A 88 11.49 -0.44 5.24
CA GLY A 88 12.34 0.71 5.55
C GLY A 88 12.91 1.40 4.30
N VAL A 89 13.45 0.63 3.35
CA VAL A 89 13.95 1.14 2.07
C VAL A 89 12.83 1.79 1.26
N LYS A 90 11.62 1.21 1.27
CA LYS A 90 10.47 1.78 0.58
C LYS A 90 10.01 3.11 1.18
N ALA A 91 10.03 3.21 2.51
CA ALA A 91 9.64 4.40 3.26
C ALA A 91 10.66 5.54 3.13
N ALA A 92 11.96 5.21 3.17
CA ALA A 92 13.05 6.18 3.21
C ALA A 92 12.98 7.24 2.09
N ALA A 93 12.68 6.80 0.86
CA ALA A 93 12.57 7.72 -0.28
C ALA A 93 11.49 8.79 -0.08
N ILE A 94 10.36 8.43 0.50
CA ILE A 94 9.20 9.32 0.68
C ILE A 94 9.41 10.20 1.92
N LEU A 95 9.89 9.59 3.01
CA LEU A 95 10.21 10.30 4.25
C LEU A 95 11.31 11.35 4.02
N GLY A 96 12.30 11.04 3.18
CA GLY A 96 13.36 11.99 2.82
C GLY A 96 12.84 13.26 2.15
N VAL A 97 11.76 13.19 1.36
CA VAL A 97 11.09 14.37 0.78
C VAL A 97 10.51 15.28 1.87
N LEU A 98 10.09 14.70 3.00
CA LEU A 98 9.58 15.43 4.16
C LEU A 98 10.67 15.82 5.16
N GLY A 99 11.95 15.55 4.87
CA GLY A 99 13.05 15.75 5.82
C GLY A 99 13.03 14.80 7.01
N ALA A 100 12.31 13.67 6.90
CA ALA A 100 12.20 12.63 7.92
C ALA A 100 13.01 11.38 7.54
N SER A 101 13.24 10.50 8.49
CA SER A 101 13.86 9.18 8.28
C SER A 101 12.97 8.07 8.86
N PRO A 102 13.02 6.84 8.31
CA PRO A 102 12.35 5.70 8.93
C PRO A 102 12.83 5.55 10.38
N ASN A 103 11.91 5.35 11.31
CA ASN A 103 12.27 5.04 12.69
C ASN A 103 12.76 3.59 12.75
N PRO A 104 14.03 3.33 13.12
CA PRO A 104 14.60 1.97 13.14
C PRO A 104 13.93 1.06 14.18
N TYR A 105 13.16 1.60 15.11
CA TYR A 105 12.43 0.89 16.15
C TYR A 105 10.93 0.68 15.84
N LEU A 106 10.46 1.00 14.64
CA LEU A 106 9.05 0.82 14.25
C LEU A 106 8.53 -0.63 14.41
N TYR A 107 9.43 -1.61 14.55
CA TYR A 107 9.11 -3.04 14.52
C TYR A 107 9.72 -3.83 15.68
N THR A 108 10.29 -3.15 16.68
CA THR A 108 10.81 -3.77 17.89
C THR A 108 9.87 -3.45 19.05
N GLU A 109 9.05 -4.42 19.44
CA GLU A 109 8.60 -4.54 20.83
C GLU A 109 9.58 -5.40 21.63
#